data_AF-A0A1Z8Q7G4-F1
#
_entry.id   AF-A0A1Z8Q7G4-F1
#
_cell.length_a   1.000
_cell.length_b   1.000
_cell.length_c   1.000
_cell.angle_alpha   90.00
_cell.angle_beta   90.00
_cell.angle_gamma   90.00
#
_symmetry.space_group_name_H-M   'P 1'
#
loop_
_entity.id
_entity.type
_entity.pdbx_description
1 polymer ?
#
loop_
_entity_poly.entity_id
_entity_poly.type
_entity_poly.pdbx_seq_one_letter_code
_entity_poly.pdbx_strand_id
1 'polypeptide(L)' 'MTKVNIDNKEYEFDQLSDKVKATLVSLNFVQAELKKLNAQEAVFKTAEIAYQKSLKAELDSKG' A
#
# COMPACT_ATOMS: atom_id res chain seq x y z
N MET A 1 -18.76 19.42 11.28
CA MET A 1 -17.53 19.23 12.05
C MET A 1 -16.92 17.91 11.61
N THR A 2 -16.04 17.98 10.61
CA THR A 2 -15.31 16.82 10.10
C THR A 2 -14.10 16.63 11.00
N LYS A 3 -13.98 15.49 11.66
CA LYS A 3 -12.85 15.18 12.55
C LYS A 3 -11.81 14.36 11.81
N VAL A 4 -10.54 14.67 12.02
CA VAL A 4 -9.40 13.89 11.52
C VAL A 4 -8.51 13.45 12.67
N ASN A 5 -8.03 12.22 12.60
CA ASN A 5 -7.07 11.71 13.56
C ASN A 5 -5.66 11.84 12.99
N ILE A 6 -4.78 12.52 13.71
CA ILE A 6 -3.36 12.67 13.38
C ILE A 6 -2.58 12.29 14.64
N ASP A 7 -1.71 11.28 14.54
CA ASP A 7 -0.91 10.77 15.66
C ASP A 7 -1.73 10.45 16.93
N ASN A 8 -2.86 9.75 16.75
CA ASN A 8 -3.80 9.38 17.81
C ASN A 8 -4.46 10.56 18.53
N LYS A 9 -4.39 11.78 17.97
CA LYS A 9 -5.11 12.95 18.45
C LYS A 9 -6.19 13.34 17.45
N GLU A 10 -7.36 13.66 17.96
CA GLU A 10 -8.50 14.09 17.17
C GLU A 10 -8.46 15.61 16.98
N TYR A 11 -8.61 16.05 15.74
CA TYR A 11 -8.63 17.46 15.35
C TYR A 11 -9.89 17.75 14.56
N GLU A 12 -10.50 18.91 14.83
CA GLU A 12 -11.51 19.46 13.95
C GLU A 12 -10.84 19.94 12.67
N PHE A 13 -11.19 19.32 11.53
CA PHE A 13 -10.56 19.60 10.24
C PHE A 13 -10.66 21.08 9.86
N ASP A 14 -11.81 21.70 10.15
CA ASP A 14 -12.06 23.10 9.83
C ASP A 14 -11.15 24.06 10.62
N GLN A 15 -10.66 23.63 11.80
CA GLN A 15 -9.73 24.38 12.64
C GLN A 15 -8.25 24.20 12.26
N LEU A 16 -7.95 23.29 11.31
CA LEU A 16 -6.59 23.10 10.82
C LEU A 16 -6.19 24.23 9.87
N SER A 17 -4.91 24.61 9.91
CA SER A 17 -4.34 25.56 8.95
C SER A 17 -4.33 24.98 7.53
N ASP A 18 -4.38 25.84 6.52
CA ASP A 18 -4.37 25.43 5.11
C ASP A 18 -3.12 24.62 4.76
N LYS A 19 -1.98 24.95 5.38
CA LYS A 19 -0.72 24.18 5.21
C LYS A 19 -0.86 22.75 5.73
N VAL A 20 -1.49 22.56 6.89
CA VAL A 20 -1.73 21.21 7.44
C VAL A 20 -2.68 20.43 6.54
N LYS A 21 -3.79 21.05 6.10
CA LYS A 21 -4.73 20.44 5.15
C LYS A 21 -4.04 20.02 3.85
N ALA A 22 -3.23 20.89 3.25
CA ALA A 22 -2.48 20.57 2.05
C ALA A 22 -1.49 19.41 2.26
N THR A 23 -0.84 19.36 3.42
CA THR A 23 0.10 18.28 3.77
C THR A 23 -0.64 16.94 3.93
N LEU A 24 -1.82 16.94 4.57
CA LEU A 24 -2.66 15.75 4.69
C LEU A 24 -3.09 15.20 3.32
N VAL A 25 -3.46 16.07 2.39
CA VAL A 25 -3.80 15.66 1.02
C VAL A 25 -2.60 15.00 0.34
N SER A 26 -1.42 15.63 0.39
CA SER A 26 -0.19 15.06 -0.17
C SER A 26 0.18 13.71 0.47
N LEU A 27 0.01 13.58 1.80
CA LEU A 27 0.28 12.33 2.51
C LEU A 27 -0.67 11.21 2.07
N ASN A 28 -1.98 11.50 1.98
CA ASN A 28 -2.97 10.55 1.51
C ASN A 28 -2.68 10.08 0.08
N PHE A 29 -2.23 10.99 -0.80
CA PHE A 29 -1.81 10.65 -2.15
C PHE A 29 -0.65 9.65 -2.14
N VAL A 30 0.41 9.93 -1.37
CA VAL A 30 1.57 9.01 -1.25
C VAL A 30 1.14 7.66 -0.70
N GLN A 31 0.29 7.63 0.32
CA GLN A 31 -0.22 6.38 0.90
C GLN A 31 -1.03 5.56 -0.11
N ALA A 32 -1.83 6.21 -0.95
CA ALA A 32 -2.59 5.54 -2.00
C ALA A 32 -1.66 4.90 -3.06
N GLU A 33 -0.62 5.61 -3.49
CA GLU A 33 0.36 5.06 -4.44
C GLU A 33 1.17 3.91 -3.83
N LEU A 34 1.58 4.01 -2.56
CA LEU A 34 2.23 2.90 -1.85
C LEU A 34 1.32 1.66 -1.78
N LYS A 35 0.03 1.84 -1.51
CA LYS A 35 -0.94 0.74 -1.48
C LYS A 35 -1.06 0.07 -2.86
N LYS A 36 -1.04 0.85 -3.94
CA LYS A 36 -1.07 0.34 -5.32
C LYS A 36 0.19 -0.46 -5.66
N LEU A 37 1.38 0.04 -5.26
CA LEU A 37 2.63 -0.70 -5.44
C LEU A 37 2.63 -2.03 -4.68
N ASN A 38 2.17 -2.04 -3.43
CA ASN A 38 2.05 -3.28 -2.65
C ASN A 38 1.08 -4.29 -3.29
N ALA A 39 0.00 -3.81 -3.92
CA ALA A 39 -0.91 -4.67 -4.66
C ALA A 39 -0.23 -5.30 -5.89
N GLN A 40 0.58 -4.52 -6.62
CA GLN A 40 1.37 -5.04 -7.74
C GLN A 40 2.43 -6.05 -7.28
N GLU A 41 3.10 -5.77 -6.16
CA GLU A 41 4.06 -6.69 -5.55
C GLU A 41 3.41 -8.05 -5.21
N ALA A 42 2.18 -8.04 -4.66
CA ALA A 42 1.45 -9.27 -4.35
C ALA A 42 1.14 -10.10 -5.61
N VAL A 43 0.84 -9.45 -6.74
CA VAL A 43 0.65 -10.12 -8.04
C VAL A 43 1.95 -10.79 -8.48
N PHE A 44 3.08 -10.08 -8.42
CA PHE A 44 4.37 -10.64 -8.80
C PHE A 44 4.81 -11.79 -7.91
N LYS A 45 4.62 -11.70 -6.59
CA LYS A 45 4.88 -12.82 -5.66
C LYS A 45 4.07 -14.06 -6.00
N THR A 46 2.81 -13.89 -6.40
CA THR A 46 1.97 -15.01 -6.82
C THR A 46 2.54 -15.69 -8.07
N ALA A 47 2.96 -14.91 -9.08
CA ALA A 47 3.59 -15.43 -10.28
C ALA A 47 4.92 -16.13 -9.97
N GLU A 48 5.77 -15.52 -9.12
CA GLU A 48 7.04 -16.10 -8.67
C GLU A 48 6.84 -17.48 -8.04
N ILE A 49 5.88 -17.62 -7.11
CA ILE A 49 5.56 -18.90 -6.48
C ILE A 49 5.10 -19.93 -7.51
N ALA A 50 4.29 -19.52 -8.49
CA ALA A 50 3.84 -20.42 -9.55
C ALA A 50 5.02 -20.93 -10.40
N TYR A 51 5.95 -20.06 -10.77
CA TYR A 51 7.14 -20.43 -11.53
C TYR A 51 8.07 -21.35 -10.73
N GLN A 52 8.29 -21.07 -9.45
CA GLN A 52 9.07 -21.94 -8.56
C GLN A 52 8.47 -23.35 -8.48
N LYS A 53 7.13 -23.45 -8.38
CA LYS A 53 6.42 -24.74 -8.37
C LYS A 53 6.57 -25.48 -9.69
N SER A 54 6.39 -24.79 -10.83
CA SER A 54 6.56 -25.38 -12.17
C SER A 54 7.98 -25.93 -12.35
N LEU A 55 8.98 -25.12 -12.01
CA LEU A 55 10.38 -25.51 -12.11
C LEU A 55 10.69 -26.75 -11.27
N LYS A 56 10.19 -26.79 -10.03
CA LYS A 56 10.35 -27.96 -9.16
C LYS A 56 9.73 -29.22 -9.77
N ALA A 57 8.51 -29.12 -10.29
CA ALA A 57 7.82 -30.23 -10.92
C ALA A 57 8.57 -30.75 -12.16
N GLU A 58 9.13 -29.86 -12.98
CA GLU A 58 9.94 -30.25 -14.15
C GLU A 58 11.21 -31.00 -13.73
N LEU A 59 11.91 -30.51 -12.71
CA LEU A 59 13.12 -31.15 -12.17
C LEU A 59 12.82 -32.54 -11.58
N ASP A 60 11.74 -32.65 -10.80
CA ASP A 60 11.31 -33.92 -10.20
C ASP A 60 10.83 -34.93 -11.26
N SER A 61 10.35 -34.47 -12.44
CA SER A 61 9.92 -35.35 -13.55
C SER A 61 11.07 -35.91 -14.40
N LYS A 62 12.28 -35.34 -14.29
CA LYS A 62 13.47 -35.74 -15.06
C LYS A 62 14.48 -36.56 -14.25
N GLY A 63 14.22 -36.80 -12.97
CA GLY A 63 14.95 -37.74 -12.10
C GLY A 63 14.24 -39.09 -12.03
#